data_AF-A0A3B8MA24-F1
#
_entry.id   AF-A0A3B8MA24-F1
#
_cell.length_a   1.000
_cell.length_b   1.000
_cell.length_c   1.000
_cell.angle_alpha   90.00
_cell.angle_beta   90.00
_cell.angle_gamma   90.00
#
_symmetry.space_group_name_H-M   'P 1'
#
loop_
_entity.id
_entity.type
_entity.pdbx_description
1 polymer ?
#
loop_
_entity_poly.entity_id
_entity_poly.type
_entity_poly.pdbx_seq_one_letter_code
_entity_poly.pdbx_strand_id
1 'polypeptide(L)'
;MTRAIAHRGPDGHGTWIDRNAGLGSRRLRIIDVDGGDMPIHNEDGSCTIVYNGEVYNFPELRAECEARGHIFKTRTDTETILHLYEDYGPACVNRLNGMFAFAIYDR
;
A
#
# COMPACT_ATOMS: atom_id res chain seq x y z
N MET A 1 -0.75 -5.28 -19.29
CA MET A 1 -1.23 -6.24 -18.27
C MET A 1 -2.41 -5.72 -17.45
N THR A 2 -2.26 -4.65 -16.64
CA THR A 2 -3.32 -4.22 -15.69
C THR A 2 -4.66 -3.85 -16.34
N ARG A 3 -4.71 -3.56 -17.64
CA ARG A 3 -5.97 -3.27 -18.37
C ARG A 3 -6.95 -4.45 -18.36
N ALA A 4 -6.45 -5.70 -18.33
CA ALA A 4 -7.30 -6.89 -18.31
C ALA A 4 -8.17 -6.97 -17.04
N ILE A 5 -7.72 -6.34 -15.95
CA ILE A 5 -8.44 -6.28 -14.67
C ILE A 5 -9.05 -4.89 -14.41
N ALA A 6 -9.23 -4.05 -15.44
CA ALA A 6 -9.78 -2.70 -15.28
C ALA A 6 -11.16 -2.66 -14.61
N HIS A 7 -11.99 -3.69 -14.83
CA HIS A 7 -13.31 -3.83 -14.20
C HIS A 7 -13.25 -3.94 -12.67
N ARG A 8 -12.10 -4.29 -12.07
CA ARG A 8 -11.91 -4.38 -10.61
C ARG A 8 -11.57 -3.03 -9.96
N GLY A 9 -11.23 -2.02 -10.75
CA GLY A 9 -10.84 -0.71 -10.26
C GLY A 9 -10.95 0.32 -11.38
N PRO A 10 -12.19 0.74 -11.71
CA PRO A 10 -12.46 1.65 -12.81
C PRO A 10 -12.05 3.10 -12.51
N ASP A 11 -11.88 3.46 -11.24
CA ASP A 11 -11.69 4.84 -10.81
C ASP A 11 -10.24 5.33 -10.94
N GLY A 12 -9.28 4.40 -10.98
CA GLY A 12 -7.87 4.77 -11.04
C GLY A 12 -6.96 3.64 -11.50
N HIS A 13 -5.78 4.02 -11.96
CA HIS A 13 -4.72 3.09 -12.30
C HIS A 13 -3.36 3.70 -12.08
N GLY A 14 -2.37 2.88 -11.76
CA GLY A 14 -0.99 3.30 -11.71
C GLY A 14 -0.04 2.17 -12.04
N THR A 15 1.16 2.56 -12.45
CA THR A 15 2.26 1.64 -12.77
C THR A 15 3.56 2.27 -12.31
N TRP A 16 4.38 1.48 -11.65
CA TRP A 16 5.75 1.82 -11.31
C TRP A 16 6.68 0.78 -11.92
N ILE A 17 7.77 1.22 -12.54
CA ILE A 17 8.72 0.37 -13.26
C ILE A 17 10.13 0.74 -12.78
N ASP A 18 10.88 -0.27 -12.37
CA ASP A 18 12.31 -0.21 -12.11
C ASP A 18 13.05 -1.21 -13.00
N ARG A 19 14.38 -1.23 -12.93
CA ARG A 19 15.23 -2.13 -13.71
C ARG A 19 14.85 -3.61 -13.54
N ASN A 20 14.50 -4.01 -12.31
CA ASN A 20 14.32 -5.43 -11.97
C ASN A 20 12.85 -5.83 -11.77
N ALA A 21 11.93 -4.87 -11.63
CA ALA A 21 10.53 -5.16 -11.30
C ALA A 21 9.58 -4.09 -11.86
N GLY A 22 8.32 -4.47 -12.00
CA GLY A 22 7.22 -3.56 -12.33
C GLY A 22 6.00 -3.87 -11.49
N LEU A 23 5.44 -2.85 -10.83
CA LEU A 23 4.22 -2.93 -10.04
C LEU A 23 3.10 -2.18 -10.75
N GLY A 24 1.87 -2.69 -10.67
CA GLY A 24 0.73 -2.05 -11.29
C GLY A 24 -0.57 -2.30 -10.54
N SER A 25 -1.42 -1.28 -10.49
CA SER A 25 -2.67 -1.29 -9.73
C SER A 25 -3.86 -0.87 -10.60
N ARG A 26 -5.05 -1.31 -10.17
CA ARG A 26 -6.35 -0.75 -10.56
C ARG A 26 -7.09 -0.45 -9.27
N ARG A 27 -7.65 0.74 -9.17
CA ARG A 27 -8.21 1.26 -7.92
C ARG A 27 -9.71 1.45 -8.05
N LEU A 28 -10.43 0.87 -7.11
CA LEU A 28 -11.82 1.23 -6.79
C LEU A 28 -11.73 2.11 -5.55
N ARG A 29 -12.19 3.36 -5.63
CA ARG A 29 -12.04 4.35 -4.57
C ARG A 29 -13.15 4.18 -3.54
N ILE A 30 -12.84 3.47 -2.45
CA ILE A 30 -13.75 3.26 -1.30
C ILE A 30 -13.32 4.11 -0.11
N ILE A 31 -12.04 4.03 0.27
CA ILE A 31 -11.42 4.79 1.36
C ILE A 31 -10.44 5.81 0.78
N ASP A 32 -10.46 7.04 1.32
CA ASP A 32 -9.64 8.20 0.90
C ASP A 32 -9.75 8.48 -0.60
N VAL A 33 -10.91 8.99 -1.03
CA VAL A 33 -11.26 9.18 -2.46
C VAL A 33 -10.29 10.10 -3.21
N ASP A 34 -9.68 11.05 -2.51
CA ASP A 34 -8.79 12.06 -3.11
C ASP A 34 -7.30 11.70 -2.96
N GLY A 35 -6.91 10.98 -1.90
CA GLY A 35 -5.56 10.45 -1.71
C GLY A 35 -5.41 8.99 -2.17
N GLY A 36 -4.27 8.34 -1.88
CA GLY A 36 -4.15 6.88 -2.02
C GLY A 36 -3.97 6.34 -3.44
N ASP A 37 -3.59 7.17 -4.40
CA ASP A 37 -3.22 6.67 -5.71
C ASP A 37 -1.97 5.78 -5.60
N MET A 38 -2.08 4.56 -6.13
CA MET A 38 -1.05 3.54 -6.06
C MET A 38 -0.32 3.41 -7.40
N PRO A 39 0.98 3.04 -7.41
CA PRO A 39 1.76 2.55 -6.27
C PRO A 39 2.14 3.62 -5.24
N ILE A 40 2.20 3.23 -3.97
CA ILE A 40 2.60 4.11 -2.86
C ILE A 40 4.06 3.84 -2.50
N HIS A 41 4.79 4.89 -2.16
CA HIS A 41 6.18 4.83 -1.73
C HIS A 41 6.31 5.21 -0.25
N ASN A 42 7.29 4.66 0.43
CA ASN A 42 7.68 5.11 1.77
C ASN A 42 8.35 6.51 1.70
N GLU A 43 8.90 6.98 2.81
CA GLU A 43 9.44 8.33 2.97
C GLU A 43 10.59 8.59 1.99
N ASP A 44 11.53 7.65 1.90
CA ASP A 44 12.75 7.75 1.11
C ASP A 44 12.65 7.10 -0.29
N GLY A 45 11.55 6.41 -0.57
CA GLY A 45 11.29 5.74 -1.85
C GLY A 45 12.07 4.43 -2.05
N SER A 46 12.66 3.86 -1.00
CA SER A 46 13.30 2.53 -1.04
C SER A 46 12.27 1.40 -1.17
N CYS A 47 11.08 1.58 -0.62
CA CYS A 47 9.99 0.60 -0.68
C CYS A 47 8.79 1.13 -1.49
N THR A 48 8.18 0.26 -2.31
CA THR A 48 7.00 0.58 -3.13
C THR A 48 5.93 -0.50 -3.01
N ILE A 49 4.67 -0.13 -2.77
CA ILE A 49 3.55 -1.05 -2.59
C ILE A 49 2.42 -0.84 -3.62
N VAL A 50 1.84 -1.96 -4.06
CA VAL A 50 0.49 -2.01 -4.64
C VAL A 50 -0.39 -2.91 -3.79
N TYR A 51 -1.66 -2.55 -3.67
CA TYR A 51 -2.58 -3.14 -2.71
C TYR A 51 -3.99 -3.28 -3.27
N ASN A 52 -4.69 -4.35 -2.87
CA ASN A 52 -6.11 -4.54 -3.08
C ASN A 52 -6.70 -5.19 -1.83
N GLY A 53 -7.57 -4.47 -1.12
CA GLY A 53 -8.13 -4.99 0.12
C GLY A 53 -8.64 -3.89 1.04
N GLU A 54 -8.85 -4.30 2.29
CA GLU A 54 -9.07 -3.43 3.43
C GLU A 54 -8.43 -4.05 4.69
N VAL A 55 -7.63 -3.28 5.42
CA VAL A 55 -7.09 -3.64 6.75
C VAL A 55 -7.86 -2.83 7.79
N TYR A 56 -8.70 -3.50 8.58
CA TYR A 56 -9.63 -2.85 9.50
C TYR A 56 -8.95 -2.22 10.71
N ASN A 57 -7.84 -2.80 11.17
CA ASN A 57 -7.07 -2.29 12.31
C ASN A 57 -5.94 -1.34 11.91
N PHE A 58 -6.00 -0.75 10.71
CA PHE A 58 -5.00 0.22 10.26
C PHE A 58 -4.92 1.48 11.13
N PRO A 59 -5.99 2.01 11.76
CA PRO A 59 -5.86 3.21 12.58
C PRO A 59 -4.97 2.98 13.82
N GLU A 60 -5.10 1.83 14.48
CA GLU A 60 -4.27 1.46 15.62
C GLU A 60 -2.82 1.23 15.19
N LEU A 61 -2.62 0.47 14.10
CA LEU A 61 -1.29 0.18 13.55
C LEU A 61 -0.58 1.44 13.06
N ARG A 62 -1.32 2.39 12.47
CA ARG A 62 -0.80 3.69 12.06
C ARG A 62 -0.28 4.47 13.26
N ALA A 63 -1.04 4.55 14.34
CA ALA A 63 -0.60 5.25 15.55
C ALA A 63 0.68 4.63 16.12
N GLU A 64 0.83 3.31 16.07
CA GLU A 64 2.08 2.64 16.44
C GLU A 64 3.25 3.00 15.53
N CYS A 65 3.05 3.05 14.20
CA CYS A 65 4.07 3.46 13.24
C CYS A 65 4.48 4.93 13.44
N GLU A 66 3.52 5.84 13.62
CA GLU A 66 3.78 7.26 13.92
C GLU A 66 4.59 7.41 15.22
N ALA A 67 4.28 6.61 16.25
CA ALA A 67 5.05 6.59 17.50
C ALA A 67 6.49 6.07 17.33
N ARG A 68 6.77 5.30 16.27
CA ARG A 68 8.12 4.85 15.89
C ARG A 68 8.85 5.82 14.96
N GLY A 69 8.17 6.87 14.50
CA GLY A 69 8.77 7.96 13.71
C GLY A 69 8.45 7.93 12.20
N HIS A 70 7.58 7.04 11.75
CA HIS A 70 7.12 6.99 10.35
C HIS A 70 6.28 8.23 10.00
N ILE A 71 6.45 8.75 8.78
CA ILE A 71 5.80 9.95 8.25
C ILE A 71 4.89 9.57 7.07
N PHE A 72 3.59 9.60 7.33
CA PHE A 72 2.57 9.27 6.35
C PHE A 72 2.23 10.44 5.42
N LYS A 73 2.12 10.16 4.12
CA LYS A 73 1.69 11.07 3.04
C LYS A 73 0.22 10.91 2.69
N THR A 74 -0.38 9.77 3.02
CA THR A 74 -1.78 9.41 2.74
C THR A 74 -2.53 9.07 4.03
N ARG A 75 -3.84 8.88 3.93
CA ARG A 75 -4.67 8.39 5.05
C ARG A 75 -5.18 6.97 4.81
N THR A 76 -4.54 6.26 3.88
CA THR A 76 -4.92 4.90 3.51
C THR A 76 -4.30 3.85 4.42
N ASP A 77 -4.96 2.70 4.52
CA ASP A 77 -4.42 1.49 5.12
C ASP A 77 -3.18 0.96 4.38
N THR A 78 -3.09 1.20 3.08
CA THR A 78 -2.01 0.75 2.20
C THR A 78 -0.64 1.23 2.69
N GLU A 79 -0.53 2.50 3.07
CA GLU A 79 0.71 3.08 3.58
C GLU A 79 1.08 2.52 4.96
N THR A 80 0.08 2.20 5.80
CA THR A 80 0.32 1.53 7.08
C THR A 80 0.97 0.16 6.89
N ILE A 81 0.55 -0.60 5.88
CA ILE A 81 1.17 -1.90 5.56
C ILE A 81 2.63 -1.73 5.15
N LEU A 82 2.95 -0.68 4.38
CA LEU A 82 4.31 -0.39 3.94
C LEU A 82 5.23 -0.09 5.12
N HIS A 83 4.82 0.77 6.04
CA HIS A 83 5.62 1.06 7.24
C HIS A 83 5.74 -0.13 8.20
N LEU A 84 4.69 -0.96 8.32
CA LEU A 84 4.81 -2.21 9.08
C LEU A 84 5.79 -3.18 8.43
N TYR A 85 5.89 -3.22 7.11
CA TYR A 85 6.90 -4.00 6.41
C TYR A 85 8.31 -3.47 6.71
N GLU A 86 8.52 -2.16 6.81
CA GLU A 86 9.82 -1.60 7.21
C GLU A 86 10.23 -2.04 8.61
N ASP A 87 9.28 -2.10 9.55
CA ASP A 87 9.55 -2.49 10.94
C ASP A 87 9.71 -4.01 11.15
N TYR A 88 8.92 -4.82 10.43
CA TYR A 88 8.76 -6.25 10.72
C TYR A 88 9.10 -7.17 9.53
N GLY A 89 9.45 -6.60 8.37
CA GLY A 89 9.61 -7.32 7.12
C GLY A 89 8.34 -8.11 6.75
N PRO A 90 8.49 -9.30 6.14
CA PRO A 90 7.35 -10.15 5.76
C PRO A 90 6.45 -10.58 6.93
N ALA A 91 6.93 -10.52 8.18
CA ALA A 91 6.14 -10.88 9.35
C ALA A 91 5.05 -9.84 9.68
N CYS A 92 5.04 -8.68 9.02
CA CYS A 92 4.02 -7.65 9.19
C CYS A 92 2.59 -8.18 8.98
N VAL A 93 2.42 -9.18 8.11
CA VAL A 93 1.12 -9.80 7.80
C VAL A 93 0.41 -10.37 9.03
N ASN A 94 1.17 -10.79 10.06
CA ASN A 94 0.61 -11.36 11.29
C ASN A 94 -0.08 -10.30 12.18
N ARG A 95 0.13 -9.01 11.89
CA ARG A 95 -0.51 -7.90 12.61
C ARG A 95 -1.76 -7.37 11.89
N LEU A 96 -1.99 -7.77 10.65
CA LEU A 96 -3.06 -7.24 9.81
C LEU A 96 -4.37 -7.99 10.08
N ASN A 97 -5.44 -7.26 10.35
CA ASN A 97 -6.80 -7.78 10.42
C ASN A 97 -7.59 -7.26 9.22
N GLY A 98 -7.98 -8.14 8.32
CA GLY A 98 -8.80 -7.78 7.18
C GLY A 98 -8.68 -8.73 6.00
N MET A 99 -8.96 -8.22 4.81
CA MET A 99 -8.87 -8.96 3.56
C MET A 99 -7.96 -8.20 2.61
N PHE A 100 -6.83 -8.78 2.23
CA PHE A 100 -5.84 -8.07 1.43
C PHE A 100 -5.07 -8.97 0.48
N ALA A 101 -4.64 -8.36 -0.60
CA ALA A 101 -3.56 -8.83 -1.45
C ALA A 101 -2.65 -7.63 -1.73
N PHE A 102 -1.34 -7.79 -1.53
CA PHE A 102 -0.38 -6.74 -1.82
C PHE A 102 0.91 -7.29 -2.39
N ALA A 103 1.66 -6.41 -3.05
CA ALA A 103 3.03 -6.66 -3.46
C ALA A 103 3.88 -5.46 -3.06
N ILE A 104 4.99 -5.72 -2.40
CA ILE A 104 6.01 -4.73 -2.03
C ILE A 104 7.26 -5.03 -2.85
N TYR A 105 7.85 -3.99 -3.44
CA TYR A 105 9.21 -4.01 -3.94
C TYR A 105 10.09 -3.22 -2.98
N ASP A 106 11.13 -3.88 -2.48
CA ASP A 106 12.14 -3.39 -1.55
C ASP A 106 13.49 -3.48 -2.27
N ARG A 107 14.21 -2.36 -2.34
CA ARG A 107 15.32 -2.14 -3.29
C ARG A 107 16.67 -2.62 -2.80
#